data_AF-A0A060BU93-F1
#
_entry.id   AF-A0A060BU93-F1
#
_cell.length_a   1.000
_cell.length_b   1.000
_cell.length_c   1.000
_cell.angle_alpha   90.00
_cell.angle_beta   90.00
_cell.angle_gamma   90.00
#
_symmetry.space_group_name_H-M   'P 1'
#
loop_
_entity.id
_entity.type
_entity.pdbx_description
1 polymer ?
#
loop_
_entity_poly.entity_id
_entity_poly.type
_entity_poly.pdbx_seq_one_letter_code
_entity_poly.pdbx_strand_id
1 'polypeptide(L)'
;AFIGSGGDLVMLSTAIYPAFSDRPAAFSRPIATAELRGRLGFEGVSVTDALGTVAVEDFGGPAKAGLAAARAGVDLLLFNDLNGAESGWKALSAKLRARK
;
A
#
# COMPACT_ATOMS: atom_id res chain seq x y z
N ALA A 1 -0.91 -4.30 21.49
CA ALA A 1 -0.28 -3.15 22.17
C ALA A 1 -0.51 -1.86 21.37
N PHE A 2 0.17 -1.65 20.23
CA PHE A 2 0.08 -0.39 19.46
C PHE A 2 -1.33 0.03 19.02
N ILE A 3 -2.10 -0.89 18.43
CA ILE A 3 -3.48 -0.59 17.97
C ILE A 3 -4.38 -0.29 19.17
N GLY A 4 -4.30 -1.11 20.22
CA GLY A 4 -5.08 -0.92 21.45
C GLY A 4 -4.73 0.35 22.23
N SER A 5 -3.59 0.99 21.96
CA SER A 5 -3.22 2.28 22.54
C SER A 5 -3.59 3.47 21.65
N GLY A 6 -4.33 3.26 20.55
CA GLY A 6 -4.76 4.34 19.66
C GLY A 6 -3.64 4.90 18.78
N GLY A 7 -2.72 4.06 18.30
CA GLY A 7 -1.66 4.51 17.39
C GLY A 7 -2.20 5.12 16.09
N ASP A 8 -1.55 6.18 15.61
CA ASP A 8 -2.05 6.97 14.47
C ASP A 8 -1.67 6.41 13.10
N LEU A 9 -0.52 5.73 13.00
CA LEU A 9 0.05 5.34 11.71
C LEU A 9 0.78 3.99 11.76
N VAL A 10 0.55 3.16 10.75
CA VAL A 10 1.30 1.91 10.54
C VAL A 10 1.85 1.85 9.12
N MET A 11 3.09 1.38 8.99
CA MET A 11 3.71 1.12 7.70
C MET A 11 3.57 -0.37 7.34
N LEU A 12 3.05 -0.66 6.15
CA LEU A 12 3.04 -2.00 5.59
C LEU A 12 4.32 -2.26 4.81
N SER A 13 4.97 -3.39 5.13
CA SER A 13 6.17 -3.83 4.42
C SER A 13 5.87 -4.28 2.99
N THR A 14 6.93 -4.33 2.18
CA THR A 14 6.92 -4.96 0.86
C THR A 14 7.29 -6.45 0.92
N ALA A 15 7.27 -7.06 2.10
CA ALA A 15 7.56 -8.49 2.29
C ALA A 15 6.37 -9.37 1.86
N ILE A 16 6.67 -10.57 1.38
CA ILE A 16 5.67 -11.58 1.01
C ILE A 16 5.45 -12.52 2.18
N TYR A 17 4.18 -12.76 2.51
CA TYR A 17 3.76 -13.69 3.55
C TYR A 17 2.91 -14.80 2.91
N PRO A 18 3.51 -15.94 2.49
CA PRO A 18 2.86 -16.95 1.65
C PRO A 18 1.58 -17.56 2.23
N ALA A 19 1.43 -17.55 3.56
CA ALA A 19 0.20 -17.98 4.23
C ALA A 19 -1.02 -17.07 3.94
N PHE A 20 -0.78 -15.84 3.47
CA PHE A 20 -1.82 -14.84 3.19
C PHE A 20 -1.89 -14.48 1.70
N SER A 21 -0.74 -14.31 1.05
CA SER A 21 -0.64 -13.91 -0.35
C SER A 21 0.75 -14.18 -0.92
N ASP A 22 0.80 -14.41 -2.23
CA ASP A 22 2.00 -14.41 -3.09
C ASP A 22 2.48 -13.00 -3.45
N ARG A 23 1.79 -11.95 -2.98
CA ARG A 23 2.13 -10.54 -3.20
C ARG A 23 2.63 -9.89 -1.90
N PRO A 24 3.41 -8.80 -2.01
CA PRO A 24 3.80 -7.98 -0.88
C PRO A 24 2.62 -7.58 0.00
N ALA A 25 2.82 -7.50 1.32
CA ALA A 25 1.79 -7.09 2.29
C ALA A 25 1.12 -5.76 1.91
N ALA A 26 1.91 -4.76 1.51
CA ALA A 26 1.42 -3.48 1.00
C ALA A 26 0.50 -3.58 -0.23
N PHE A 27 0.54 -4.69 -0.99
CA PHE A 27 -0.27 -4.92 -2.21
C PHE A 27 -1.35 -5.99 -2.01
N SER A 28 -1.50 -6.51 -0.79
CA SER A 28 -2.35 -7.65 -0.48
C SER A 28 -3.60 -7.19 0.26
N ARG A 29 -4.77 -7.28 -0.38
CA ARG A 29 -6.06 -6.99 0.28
C ARG A 29 -6.32 -7.89 1.50
N PRO A 30 -5.98 -9.20 1.48
CA PRO A 30 -6.04 -10.02 2.70
C PRO A 30 -5.28 -9.39 3.87
N ILE A 31 -4.09 -8.82 3.65
CA ILE A 31 -3.30 -8.22 4.74
C ILE A 31 -3.76 -6.79 5.05
N ALA A 32 -3.72 -5.89 4.07
CA ALA A 32 -3.95 -4.46 4.26
C ALA A 32 -5.40 -4.12 4.64
N THR A 33 -6.37 -4.93 4.20
CA THR A 33 -7.79 -4.73 4.55
C THR A 33 -8.27 -5.78 5.55
N ALA A 34 -8.22 -7.07 5.22
CA ALA A 34 -8.90 -8.08 6.04
C ALA A 34 -8.22 -8.28 7.41
N GLU A 35 -6.89 -8.40 7.44
CA GLU A 35 -6.14 -8.52 8.69
C GLU A 35 -6.05 -7.19 9.43
N LEU A 36 -5.49 -6.15 8.79
CA LEU A 36 -5.19 -4.88 9.47
C LEU A 36 -6.46 -4.13 9.91
N ARG A 37 -7.44 -3.97 9.01
CA ARG A 37 -8.67 -3.23 9.30
C ARG A 37 -9.74 -4.14 9.91
N GLY A 38 -9.89 -5.36 9.38
CA GLY A 38 -10.92 -6.29 9.83
C GLY A 38 -10.58 -6.95 11.17
N ARG A 39 -9.59 -7.84 11.20
CA ARG A 39 -9.27 -8.64 12.39
C ARG A 39 -8.59 -7.84 13.50
N LEU A 40 -7.62 -7.00 13.14
CA LEU A 40 -6.84 -6.22 14.10
C LEU A 40 -7.53 -4.90 14.49
N GLY A 41 -8.52 -4.45 13.73
CA GLY A 41 -9.31 -3.26 14.05
C GLY A 41 -8.51 -1.96 14.03
N PHE A 42 -7.47 -1.85 13.19
CA PHE A 42 -6.72 -0.60 13.08
C PHE A 42 -7.54 0.45 12.32
N GLU A 43 -7.73 1.62 12.90
CA GLU A 43 -8.53 2.72 12.32
C GLU A 43 -7.69 3.95 11.91
N GLY A 44 -6.40 3.99 12.28
CA GLY A 44 -5.48 5.06 11.90
C GLY A 44 -5.08 5.04 10.42
N VAL A 45 -4.00 5.73 10.07
CA VAL A 45 -3.50 5.82 8.68
C VAL A 45 -2.55 4.67 8.37
N SER A 46 -2.78 3.97 7.26
CA SER A 46 -1.84 3.00 6.72
C SER A 46 -0.97 3.63 5.63
N VAL A 47 0.34 3.38 5.68
CA VAL A 47 1.30 3.85 4.67
C VAL A 47 2.06 2.66 4.09
N THR A 48 2.45 2.72 2.82
CA THR A 48 3.36 1.72 2.25
C THR A 48 4.80 1.96 2.73
N ASP A 49 5.64 0.93 2.68
CA ASP A 49 7.08 1.13 2.50
C ASP A 49 7.36 1.80 1.12
N ALA A 50 8.60 2.21 0.87
CA ALA A 50 8.97 2.97 -0.33
C ALA A 50 8.74 2.17 -1.64
N LEU A 51 7.89 2.72 -2.51
CA LEU A 51 7.41 2.07 -3.75
C LEU A 51 8.33 2.24 -4.97
N GLY A 52 9.46 2.94 -4.84
CA GLY A 52 10.49 3.04 -5.88
C GLY A 52 11.78 2.30 -5.53
N THR A 53 11.67 1.26 -4.70
CA THR A 53 12.79 0.37 -4.37
C THR A 53 12.87 -0.80 -5.36
N VAL A 54 14.06 -1.42 -5.45
CA VAL A 54 14.29 -2.61 -6.30
C VAL A 54 13.31 -3.75 -6.02
N ALA A 55 12.90 -3.92 -4.75
CA ALA A 55 11.93 -4.93 -4.34
C ALA A 55 10.54 -4.74 -4.97
N VAL A 56 10.26 -3.53 -5.47
CA VAL A 56 8.98 -3.15 -6.07
C VAL A 56 9.05 -3.09 -7.60
N GLU A 57 10.25 -3.04 -8.18
CA GLU A 57 10.45 -3.02 -9.64
C GLU A 57 9.84 -4.25 -10.32
N ASP A 58 10.02 -5.43 -9.72
CA ASP A 58 9.44 -6.70 -10.19
C ASP A 58 7.90 -6.69 -10.23
N PHE A 59 7.26 -5.75 -9.52
CA PHE A 59 5.81 -5.55 -9.51
C PHE A 59 5.33 -4.48 -10.49
N GLY A 60 6.21 -4.06 -11.41
CA GLY A 60 5.88 -3.17 -12.52
C GLY A 60 6.10 -1.68 -12.24
N GLY A 61 6.97 -1.38 -11.27
CA GLY A 61 7.45 -0.03 -10.96
C GLY A 61 6.45 0.87 -10.23
N PRO A 62 6.84 2.12 -9.93
CA PRO A 62 6.14 3.02 -9.00
C PRO A 62 4.64 3.22 -9.31
N ALA A 63 4.28 3.39 -10.58
CA ALA A 63 2.89 3.59 -10.99
C ALA A 63 2.00 2.38 -10.73
N LYS A 64 2.45 1.18 -11.13
CA LYS A 64 1.68 -0.05 -10.92
C LYS A 64 1.65 -0.44 -9.44
N ALA A 65 2.76 -0.25 -8.74
CA ALA A 65 2.87 -0.48 -7.31
C ALA A 65 1.91 0.44 -6.51
N GLY A 66 1.88 1.73 -6.81
CA GLY A 66 0.96 2.68 -6.18
C GLY A 66 -0.51 2.31 -6.41
N LEU A 67 -0.86 1.91 -7.64
CA LEU A 67 -2.21 1.40 -7.94
C LEU A 67 -2.54 0.09 -7.20
N ALA A 68 -1.58 -0.81 -7.05
CA ALA A 68 -1.77 -2.06 -6.33
C ALA A 68 -1.99 -1.82 -4.83
N ALA A 69 -1.19 -0.95 -4.22
CA ALA A 69 -1.34 -0.56 -2.82
C ALA A 69 -2.67 0.15 -2.53
N ALA A 70 -3.05 1.11 -3.37
CA ALA A 70 -4.34 1.79 -3.24
C ALA A 70 -5.53 0.81 -3.35
N ARG A 71 -5.45 -0.19 -4.24
CA ARG A 71 -6.46 -1.25 -4.36
C ARG A 71 -6.48 -2.21 -3.17
N ALA A 72 -5.34 -2.41 -2.52
CA ALA A 72 -5.23 -3.24 -1.32
C ALA A 72 -5.85 -2.57 -0.08
N GLY A 73 -6.11 -1.25 -0.15
CA GLY A 73 -6.71 -0.47 0.93
C GLY A 73 -5.72 0.36 1.73
N VAL A 74 -4.52 0.62 1.19
CA VAL A 74 -3.53 1.50 1.83
C VAL A 74 -3.86 2.97 1.56
N ASP A 75 -3.74 3.82 2.59
CA ASP A 75 -4.18 5.22 2.55
C ASP A 75 -3.11 6.16 1.96
N LEU A 76 -1.86 5.99 2.40
CA LEU A 76 -0.72 6.80 1.98
C LEU A 76 0.28 5.95 1.17
N LEU A 77 0.68 6.48 0.02
CA LEU A 77 1.64 5.86 -0.88
C LEU A 77 2.99 6.56 -0.72
N LEU A 78 3.99 5.84 -0.23
CA LEU A 78 5.34 6.37 0.00
C LEU A 78 6.24 6.13 -1.22
N PHE A 79 6.93 7.17 -1.68
CA PHE A 79 7.91 7.09 -2.75
C PHE A 79 9.25 7.68 -2.27
N ASN A 80 10.35 7.12 -2.75
CA ASN A 80 11.72 7.54 -2.44
C ASN A 80 12.18 8.75 -3.26
N ASP A 81 11.47 9.11 -4.34
CA ASP A 81 11.74 10.30 -5.14
C ASP A 81 10.45 10.91 -5.71
N LEU A 82 10.58 12.14 -6.23
CA LEU A 82 9.45 12.90 -6.79
C LEU A 82 8.94 12.35 -8.12
N ASN A 83 9.80 11.72 -8.92
CA ASN A 83 9.40 11.19 -10.24
C ASN A 83 8.47 9.98 -10.07
N GLY A 84 8.82 9.07 -9.16
CA GLY A 84 7.99 7.94 -8.75
C GLY A 84 6.66 8.41 -8.16
N ALA A 85 6.70 9.42 -7.28
CA ALA A 85 5.51 10.02 -6.70
C ALA A 85 4.58 10.62 -7.77
N GLU A 86 5.12 11.40 -8.70
CA GLU A 86 4.36 12.00 -9.80
C GLU A 86 3.75 10.93 -10.70
N SER A 87 4.50 9.89 -11.04
CA SER A 87 4.05 8.76 -11.85
C SER A 87 2.89 8.00 -11.18
N GLY A 88 3.02 7.71 -9.88
CA GLY A 88 1.96 7.11 -9.06
C GLY A 88 0.71 7.97 -9.00
N TRP A 89 0.86 9.27 -8.73
CA TRP A 89 -0.24 10.22 -8.66
C TRP A 89 -1.00 10.34 -9.99
N LYS A 90 -0.28 10.47 -11.11
CA LYS A 90 -0.88 10.52 -12.46
C LYS A 90 -1.71 9.26 -12.73
N ALA A 91 -1.15 8.08 -12.46
CA ALA A 91 -1.81 6.81 -12.70
C ALA A 91 -3.10 6.65 -11.85
N LEU A 92 -3.02 6.98 -10.55
CA LEU A 92 -4.17 6.91 -9.64
C LEU A 92 -5.25 7.92 -10.03
N SER A 93 -4.88 9.17 -10.27
CA SER A 93 -5.80 10.24 -10.64
C SER A 93 -6.54 9.92 -11.95
N ALA A 94 -5.84 9.39 -12.95
CA ALA A 94 -6.45 8.96 -14.21
C ALA A 94 -7.51 7.86 -13.99
N LYS A 95 -7.20 6.85 -13.17
CA LYS A 95 -8.13 5.76 -12.86
C LYS A 95 -9.36 6.22 -12.07
N LEU A 96 -9.20 7.15 -11.13
CA LEU A 96 -10.31 7.70 -10.37
C LEU A 96 -11.22 8.58 -11.24
N ARG A 97 -10.64 9.39 -12.13
CA ARG A 97 -11.42 10.22 -13.08
C ARG A 97 -12.19 9.39 -14.09
N ALA A 98 -11.62 8.29 -14.58
CA ALA A 98 -12.29 7.39 -15.53
C ALA A 98 -13.38 6.51 -14.91
N ARG A 99 -13.58 6.55 -13.59
CA ARG A 99 -14.65 5.86 -12.87
C ARG A 99 -15.88 6.74 -12.61
N LYS A 100 -15.82 8.02 -12.96
CA LYS A 100 -16.98 8.91 -13.03
C LYS A 100 -17.62 8.81 -14.40
#